data_AF-A0AAE3F1P0-F1
#
_entry.id   AF-A0AAE3F1P0-F1
#
_cell.length_a   1.000
_cell.length_b   1.000
_cell.length_c   1.000
_cell.angle_alpha   90.00
_cell.angle_beta   90.00
_cell.angle_gamma   90.00
#
_symmetry.space_group_name_H-M   'P 1'
#
loop_
_entity.id
_entity.type
_entity.pdbx_description
1 polymer ?
#
loop_
_entity_poly.entity_id
_entity_poly.type
_entity_poly.pdbx_seq_one_letter_code
_entity_poly.pdbx_strand_id
1 'polypeptide(L)' 'MNKHMEFAEAMRNIMRDKEEEEKKSNPKSADDDLDEKTRSLQEMLEAKFDELFGTIEDED' A
#
# COMPACT_ATOMS: atom_id res chain seq x y z
N MET A 1 12.42 10.75 19.09
CA MET A 1 11.50 10.63 17.94
C MET A 1 10.90 9.24 17.95
N ASN A 2 9.58 9.13 17.78
CA ASN A 2 8.91 7.85 17.71
C ASN A 2 9.19 7.24 16.33
N LYS A 3 10.02 6.20 16.27
CA LYS A 3 10.42 5.54 15.02
C LYS A 3 9.22 5.07 14.18
N HIS A 4 8.11 4.74 14.85
CA HIS A 4 6.86 4.38 14.18
C HIS A 4 6.21 5.56 13.45
N MET A 5 6.30 6.79 14.00
CA MET A 5 5.79 7.98 13.33
C MET A 5 6.66 8.35 12.13
N GLU A 6 7.97 8.21 12.23
CA GLU A 6 8.91 8.50 11.14
C GLU A 6 8.69 7.55 9.94
N PHE A 7 8.44 6.26 10.21
CA PHE A 7 8.08 5.30 9.17
C PHE A 7 6.75 5.64 8.49
N ALA A 8 5.71 5.96 9.27
CA ALA A 8 4.41 6.33 8.73
C ALA A 8 4.48 7.63 7.91
N GLU A 9 5.28 8.61 8.36
CA GLU A 9 5.47 9.87 7.66
C GLU A 9 6.27 9.71 6.37
N ALA A 10 7.30 8.86 6.37
CA ALA A 10 8.05 8.51 5.17
C ALA A 10 7.15 7.82 4.13
N MET A 11 6.35 6.83 4.54
CA MET A 11 5.39 6.16 3.67
C MET A 11 4.34 7.13 3.10
N ARG A 12 3.83 8.02 3.94
CA ARG A 12 2.86 9.06 3.52
C ARG A 12 3.44 10.03 2.50
N ASN A 13 4.72 10.39 2.61
CA ASN A 13 5.38 11.29 1.67
C ASN A 13 5.61 10.62 0.30
N ILE A 14 6.08 9.36 0.30
CA ILE A 14 6.27 8.59 -0.95
C ILE A 14 4.95 8.43 -1.72
N MET A 15 3.84 8.16 -1.03
CA MET A 15 2.53 8.03 -1.66
C MET A 15 2.02 9.35 -2.24
N ARG A 16 2.30 10.48 -1.58
CA ARG A 16 1.88 11.81 -2.06
C ARG A 16 2.61 12.17 -3.36
N ASP A 17 3.91 11.91 -3.42
CA ASP A 17 4.72 12.20 -4.61
C ASP A 17 4.26 11.34 -5.80
N LYS A 18 3.91 10.07 -5.55
CA LYS A 18 3.35 9.16 -6.56
C LYS A 18 1.96 9.60 -7.05
N GLU A 19 1.10 10.07 -6.15
CA GLU A 19 -0.24 10.59 -6.50
C GLU A 19 -0.14 11.87 -7.36
N GLU A 20 0.83 12.75 -7.10
CA GLU A 20 1.07 13.95 -7.89
C GLU A 20 1.65 13.67 -9.29
N GLU A 21 2.47 12.62 -9.44
CA GLU A 21 2.97 12.18 -10.75
C GLU A 21 1.91 11.42 -11.57
N GLU A 22 1.08 10.59 -10.93
CA GLU A 22 -0.02 9.88 -11.59
C GLU A 22 -1.12 10.84 -12.08
N LYS A 23 -1.47 11.87 -11.29
CA LYS A 23 -2.45 12.90 -11.70
C LYS A 23 -1.98 13.77 -12.87
N LYS A 24 -0.67 13.95 -13.05
CA LYS A 24 -0.11 14.70 -14.20
C LYS A 24 0.01 13.85 -15.47
N SER A 25 0.08 12.53 -15.35
CA SER A 25 0.44 11.64 -16.46
C SER A 25 -0.72 10.89 -17.11
N ASN A 26 -1.91 10.77 -16.50
CA ASN A 26 -3.00 10.05 -17.16
C ASN A 26 -4.41 10.55 -16.77
N PRO A 27 -5.17 11.19 -17.69
CA PRO A 27 -6.60 11.32 -17.54
C PRO A 27 -7.27 10.08 -18.17
N LYS A 28 -7.92 9.24 -17.34
CA LYS A 28 -9.06 8.37 -17.70
C LYS A 28 -8.88 6.93 -18.24
N SER A 29 -7.73 6.24 -18.13
CA SER A 29 -7.65 4.86 -18.67
C SER A 29 -7.04 3.78 -17.77
N ALA A 30 -6.92 4.00 -16.46
CA ALA A 30 -6.24 3.06 -15.56
C ALA A 30 -7.18 2.15 -14.74
N ASP A 31 -8.48 2.11 -14.99
CA ASP A 31 -9.42 1.41 -14.09
C ASP A 31 -9.45 -0.12 -14.31
N ASP A 32 -9.31 -0.59 -15.56
CA ASP A 32 -9.50 -2.02 -15.88
C ASP A 32 -8.22 -2.89 -15.76
N ASP A 33 -7.01 -2.32 -15.87
CA ASP A 33 -5.75 -3.09 -15.83
C ASP A 33 -5.08 -3.09 -14.45
N LEU A 34 -5.63 -2.35 -13.49
CA LEU A 34 -5.10 -2.33 -12.13
C LEU A 34 -5.49 -3.57 -11.33
N ASP A 35 -6.54 -4.29 -11.72
CA ASP A 35 -7.22 -5.28 -10.89
C ASP A 35 -6.32 -6.49 -10.51
N GLU A 36 -5.73 -7.22 -11.46
CA GLU A 36 -4.92 -8.41 -11.13
C GLU A 36 -3.59 -8.07 -10.44
N LYS A 37 -2.93 -7.01 -10.90
CA LYS A 37 -1.61 -6.64 -10.36
C LYS A 37 -1.72 -6.00 -8.98
N THR A 38 -2.80 -5.26 -8.70
CA THR A 38 -3.07 -4.74 -7.36
C THR A 38 -3.53 -5.84 -6.41
N ARG A 39 -4.35 -6.80 -6.86
CA ARG A 39 -4.68 -7.99 -6.06
C ARG A 39 -3.44 -8.80 -5.70
N SER A 40 -2.54 -9.04 -6.65
CA SER A 40 -1.29 -9.75 -6.38
C SER A 40 -0.39 -9.02 -5.37
N LEU A 41 -0.35 -7.68 -5.42
CA LEU A 41 0.37 -6.89 -4.44
C LEU A 41 -0.28 -6.95 -3.05
N GLN A 42 -1.61 -6.94 -2.98
CA GLN A 42 -2.36 -7.05 -1.74
C GLN A 42 -2.09 -8.40 -1.04
N GLU A 43 -2.20 -9.51 -1.76
CA GLU A 43 -1.90 -10.86 -1.23
C GLU A 43 -0.45 -10.94 -0.71
N MET A 44 0.50 -10.35 -1.44
CA MET A 44 1.90 -10.33 -1.02
C MET A 44 2.13 -9.49 0.24
N LEU A 45 1.39 -8.38 0.40
CA LEU A 45 1.47 -7.55 1.60
C LEU A 45 0.85 -8.27 2.80
N GLU A 46 -0.30 -8.90 2.63
CA GLU A 46 -0.99 -9.66 3.68
C GLU A 46 -0.11 -10.81 4.22
N ALA A 47 0.46 -11.62 3.33
CA ALA A 47 1.38 -12.69 3.72
C ALA A 47 2.61 -12.17 4.50
N LYS A 48 3.12 -10.97 4.16
CA LYS A 48 4.21 -10.33 4.89
C LYS A 48 3.78 -9.81 6.26
N PHE A 49 2.55 -9.32 6.39
CA PHE A 49 2.03 -8.91 7.69
C PHE A 49 1.86 -10.10 8.61
N ASP A 50 1.29 -11.20 8.12
CA ASP A 50 1.13 -12.44 8.89
C ASP A 50 2.48 -13.02 9.33
N GLU A 51 3.50 -12.97 8.47
CA GLU A 51 4.86 -13.41 8.83
C GLU A 51 5.48 -12.55 9.94
N LEU A 52 5.27 -11.23 9.91
CA LEU A 52 5.91 -10.28 10.82
C LEU A 52 5.18 -10.14 12.17
N PHE A 53 3.86 -10.24 12.17
CA PHE A 53 3.02 -9.93 13.33
C PHE A 53 2.23 -11.14 13.84
N GLY A 54 2.30 -12.28 13.14
CA GLY A 54 1.40 -13.40 13.34
C GLY A 54 0.04 -13.14 12.70
N THR A 55 -0.67 -14.22 12.37
CA THR A 55 -2.07 -14.12 11.94
C THR A 55 -2.90 -13.55 13.07
N ILE A 56 -3.75 -12.56 12.77
CA ILE A 56 -4.78 -12.13 13.71
C ILE A 56 -5.78 -13.29 13.81
N GLU A 57 -5.73 -14.06 14.89
CA GLU A 57 -6.85 -14.91 15.27
C GLU A 57 -7.97 -13.96 15.71
N ASP A 58 -9.04 -13.88 14.94
CA ASP A 58 -10.27 -13.23 15.37
C ASP A 58 -10.81 -14.02 16.58
N GLU A 59 -10.34 -13.70 17.79
CA GLU A 59 -10.99 -14.11 19.04
C GLU A 59 -12.31 -13.34 19.15
N ASP A 60 -13.43 -14.03 18.89
CA ASP A 60 -14.83 -13.58 19.08
C ASP A 60 -15.11 -12.95 20.46
#